data_AF-A0A8T4MMJ2-F1
#
_entry.id   AF-A0A8T4MMJ2-F1
#
_cell.length_a   1.000
_cell.length_b   1.000
_cell.length_c   1.000
_cell.angle_alpha   90.00
_cell.angle_beta   90.00
_cell.angle_gamma   90.00
#
_symmetry.space_group_name_H-M   'P 1'
#
loop_
_entity.id
_entity.type
_entity.pdbx_description
1 polymer ?
#
loop_
_entity_poly.entity_id
_entity_poly.type
_entity_poly.pdbx_seq_one_letter_code
_entity_poly.pdbx_strand_id
1 'polypeptide(L)'
;MPLKLNISDKKHAWKLEIPSEVLAGKSVGDKILGKLIKPELEGYELEITGGSDISGFPMSKDVEGIGLKKLLLSKGWGMWSKPKGLKKKKPRARGGLRLRKTVRGKTISEKVVQLNMKVVKAGAKKLEEIFPDQNKPKEKAEKEVKHENASTAMSPSEFGGMPKGATGIE
;
A
#
# COMPACT_ATOMS: atom_id res chain seq x y z
N MET A 1 -4.68 -6.22 -14.97
CA MET A 1 -5.03 -6.48 -13.55
C MET A 1 -5.97 -5.39 -13.05
N PRO A 2 -6.90 -5.68 -12.12
CA PRO A 2 -7.73 -4.64 -11.54
C PRO A 2 -6.90 -3.69 -10.67
N LEU A 3 -7.07 -2.40 -10.91
CA LEU A 3 -6.49 -1.30 -10.18
C LEU A 3 -7.50 -0.79 -9.15
N LYS A 4 -7.08 -0.75 -7.88
CA LYS A 4 -7.90 -0.21 -6.78
C LYS A 4 -7.75 1.30 -6.73
N LEU A 5 -8.84 1.99 -6.94
CA LEU A 5 -8.94 3.44 -6.88
C LEU A 5 -9.50 3.85 -5.52
N ASN A 6 -8.86 4.79 -4.84
CA ASN A 6 -9.36 5.40 -3.61
C ASN A 6 -9.59 6.88 -3.86
N ILE A 7 -10.86 7.29 -3.99
CA ILE A 7 -11.26 8.68 -4.18
C ILE A 7 -11.61 9.25 -2.82
N SER A 8 -10.84 10.22 -2.35
CA SER A 8 -11.16 10.96 -1.12
C SER A 8 -11.81 12.30 -1.44
N ASP A 9 -12.97 12.55 -0.85
CA ASP A 9 -13.47 13.89 -0.56
C ASP A 9 -13.07 14.28 0.87
N LYS A 10 -13.29 15.53 1.26
CA LYS A 10 -12.86 16.10 2.55
C LYS A 10 -13.33 15.28 3.76
N LYS A 11 -14.44 14.57 3.65
CA LYS A 11 -15.03 13.78 4.74
C LYS A 11 -14.98 12.26 4.52
N HIS A 12 -15.17 11.80 3.28
CA HIS A 12 -15.37 10.38 2.98
C HIS A 12 -14.45 9.90 1.87
N ALA A 13 -14.15 8.60 1.88
CA ALA A 13 -13.29 7.95 0.92
C ALA A 13 -14.02 6.75 0.30
N TRP A 14 -14.11 6.73 -1.02
CA TRP A 14 -14.78 5.69 -1.78
C TRP A 14 -13.77 4.86 -2.55
N LYS A 15 -14.04 3.55 -2.61
CA LYS A 15 -13.19 2.57 -3.29
C LYS A 15 -13.85 2.10 -4.57
N LEU A 16 -13.07 2.03 -5.64
CA LEU A 16 -13.52 1.52 -6.93
C LEU A 16 -12.45 0.60 -7.52
N GLU A 17 -12.86 -0.41 -8.28
CA GLU A 17 -11.94 -1.25 -9.06
C GLU A 17 -12.16 -0.97 -10.54
N ILE A 18 -11.07 -0.67 -11.25
CA ILE A 18 -11.07 -0.40 -12.69
C ILE A 18 -9.92 -1.16 -13.37
N PRO A 19 -9.98 -1.46 -14.68
CA PRO A 19 -8.83 -1.96 -15.40
C PRO A 19 -7.69 -0.93 -15.44
N SER A 20 -6.46 -1.40 -15.29
CA SER A 20 -5.23 -0.57 -15.25
C SER A 20 -4.98 0.26 -16.52
N GLU A 21 -5.49 -0.19 -17.66
CA GLU A 21 -5.28 0.41 -18.98
C GLU A 21 -5.83 1.84 -19.07
N VAL A 22 -6.93 2.11 -18.36
CA VAL A 22 -7.66 3.39 -18.41
C VAL A 22 -6.82 4.57 -17.89
N LEU A 23 -5.88 4.30 -16.99
CA LEU A 23 -5.01 5.31 -16.36
C LEU A 23 -3.52 5.11 -16.67
N ALA A 24 -3.19 4.19 -17.58
CA ALA A 24 -1.82 3.97 -18.01
C ALA A 24 -1.27 5.23 -18.71
N GLY A 25 0.00 5.56 -18.44
CA GLY A 25 0.67 6.71 -19.05
C GLY A 25 0.43 8.06 -18.35
N LYS A 26 -0.53 8.17 -17.43
CA LYS A 26 -0.71 9.37 -16.60
C LYS A 26 0.32 9.43 -15.49
N SER A 27 0.57 10.62 -14.96
CA SER A 27 1.52 10.85 -13.88
C SER A 27 0.85 11.19 -12.55
N VAL A 28 1.51 10.84 -11.45
CA VAL A 28 1.12 11.32 -10.12
C VAL A 28 1.32 12.84 -10.04
N GLY A 29 0.27 13.56 -9.66
CA GLY A 29 0.17 15.02 -9.68
C GLY A 29 -0.77 15.55 -10.78
N ASP A 30 -1.12 14.71 -11.76
CA ASP A 30 -1.99 15.12 -12.84
C ASP A 30 -3.45 15.21 -12.40
N LYS A 31 -4.17 16.15 -13.01
CA LYS A 31 -5.63 16.29 -12.89
C LYS A 31 -6.31 15.53 -14.01
N ILE A 32 -7.29 14.71 -13.65
CA ILE A 32 -8.05 13.87 -14.57
C ILE A 32 -9.53 14.16 -14.42
N LEU A 33 -10.25 14.06 -15.53
CA LEU A 33 -11.71 14.15 -15.55
C LEU A 33 -12.30 12.84 -15.02
N GLY A 34 -13.26 12.95 -14.11
CA GLY A 34 -13.96 11.80 -13.51
C GLY A 34 -14.67 10.92 -14.56
N LYS A 35 -15.09 11.52 -15.68
CA LYS A 35 -15.69 10.83 -16.83
C LYS A 35 -14.84 9.68 -17.37
N LEU A 36 -13.50 9.79 -17.28
CA LEU A 36 -12.59 8.73 -17.75
C LEU A 36 -12.62 7.48 -16.87
N ILE A 37 -13.05 7.61 -15.62
CA ILE A 37 -13.10 6.50 -14.66
C ILE A 37 -14.48 5.86 -14.70
N LYS A 38 -15.53 6.70 -14.58
CA LYS A 38 -16.93 6.29 -14.64
C LYS A 38 -17.78 7.40 -15.25
N PRO A 39 -18.84 7.04 -16.00
CA PRO A 39 -19.80 8.03 -16.51
C PRO A 39 -20.54 8.74 -15.36
N GLU A 40 -20.74 8.10 -14.22
CA GLU A 40 -21.40 8.67 -13.04
C GLU A 40 -20.60 9.81 -12.38
N LEU A 41 -19.29 9.86 -12.62
CA LEU A 41 -18.37 10.89 -12.12
C LEU A 41 -18.22 12.06 -13.12
N GLU A 42 -19.18 12.26 -14.00
CA GLU A 42 -19.17 13.38 -14.94
C GLU A 42 -19.23 14.72 -14.18
N GLY A 43 -18.40 15.68 -14.61
CA GLY A 43 -18.23 16.98 -13.95
C GLY A 43 -17.25 16.99 -12.78
N TYR A 44 -16.71 15.85 -12.34
CA TYR A 44 -15.66 15.80 -11.32
C TYR A 44 -14.26 16.02 -11.91
N GLU A 45 -13.43 16.81 -11.22
CA GLU A 45 -11.99 16.86 -11.44
C GLU A 45 -11.27 16.19 -10.26
N LEU A 46 -10.44 15.19 -10.57
CA LEU A 46 -9.70 14.41 -9.58
C LEU A 46 -8.20 14.61 -9.79
N GLU A 47 -7.44 14.78 -8.71
CA GLU A 47 -5.97 14.82 -8.74
C GLU A 47 -5.41 13.49 -8.25
N ILE A 48 -4.46 12.93 -9.01
CA ILE A 48 -3.72 11.73 -8.58
C ILE A 48 -2.69 12.15 -7.54
N THR A 49 -2.88 11.76 -6.29
CA THR A 49 -1.98 12.15 -5.19
C THR A 49 -0.85 11.17 -4.96
N GLY A 50 -1.06 9.89 -5.23
CA GLY A 50 -0.07 8.84 -5.07
C GLY A 50 -0.64 7.45 -5.28
N GLY A 51 0.13 6.42 -4.94
CA GLY A 51 -0.27 5.04 -5.11
C GLY A 51 0.75 4.04 -4.58
N SER A 52 0.45 2.77 -4.79
CA SER A 52 1.26 1.64 -4.35
C SER A 52 1.43 0.61 -5.47
N ASP A 53 2.64 0.07 -5.58
CA ASP A 53 3.00 -1.03 -6.48
C ASP A 53 2.56 -2.39 -5.92
N ILE A 54 2.61 -3.46 -6.72
CA ILE A 54 2.32 -4.85 -6.29
C ILE A 54 3.13 -5.24 -5.05
N SER A 55 4.40 -4.84 -4.99
CA SER A 55 5.28 -5.12 -3.86
C SER A 55 5.10 -4.18 -2.67
N GLY A 56 4.08 -3.31 -2.70
CA GLY A 56 3.82 -2.31 -1.65
C GLY A 56 4.78 -1.11 -1.66
N PHE A 57 5.58 -0.93 -2.73
CA PHE A 57 6.42 0.26 -2.86
C PHE A 57 5.56 1.49 -3.14
N PRO A 58 5.76 2.61 -2.41
CA PRO A 58 5.02 3.83 -2.65
C PRO A 58 5.49 4.52 -3.93
N MET A 59 4.56 5.18 -4.61
CA MET A 59 4.86 6.08 -5.72
C MET A 59 5.36 7.44 -5.22
N SER A 60 6.38 7.98 -5.87
CA SER A 60 6.93 9.31 -5.60
C SER A 60 6.62 10.27 -6.75
N LYS A 61 6.18 11.49 -6.42
CA LYS A 61 5.94 12.57 -7.40
C LYS A 61 7.25 13.09 -8.03
N ASP A 62 8.34 13.03 -7.28
CA ASP A 62 9.63 13.60 -7.68
C ASP A 62 10.41 12.68 -8.64
N VAL A 63 10.06 11.38 -8.66
CA VAL A 63 10.77 10.40 -9.48
C VAL A 63 10.11 10.24 -10.83
N GLU A 64 10.83 10.58 -11.88
CA GLU A 64 10.32 10.40 -13.23
C GLU A 64 10.42 8.95 -13.72
N GLY A 65 9.46 8.57 -14.57
CA GLY A 65 9.40 7.29 -15.25
C GLY A 65 8.53 6.26 -14.57
N ILE A 66 8.52 5.07 -15.17
CA ILE A 66 7.65 3.95 -14.79
C ILE A 66 8.35 3.01 -13.80
N GLY A 67 9.68 3.02 -13.74
CA GLY A 67 10.48 2.04 -13.01
C GLY A 67 10.56 2.25 -11.49
N LEU A 68 11.21 1.30 -10.82
CA LEU A 68 11.63 1.42 -9.42
C LEU A 68 13.00 2.11 -9.36
N LYS A 69 13.14 3.09 -8.46
CA LYS A 69 14.43 3.75 -8.20
C LYS A 69 14.74 3.73 -6.71
N LYS A 70 16.03 3.64 -6.36
CA LYS A 70 16.49 3.73 -4.98
C LYS A 70 16.89 5.17 -4.68
N LEU A 71 16.16 5.83 -3.78
CA LEU A 71 16.45 7.18 -3.33
C LEU A 71 17.02 7.20 -1.92
N LEU A 72 17.93 8.13 -1.67
CA LEU A 72 18.44 8.43 -0.33
C LEU A 72 17.49 9.41 0.38
N LEU A 73 16.49 8.88 1.06
CA LEU A 73 15.44 9.65 1.74
C LEU A 73 15.89 10.07 3.14
N SER A 74 15.54 11.30 3.52
CA SER A 74 15.53 11.75 4.91
C SER A 74 14.24 11.30 5.61
N LYS A 75 14.15 11.52 6.93
CA LYS A 75 12.92 11.29 7.69
C LYS A 75 11.78 12.14 7.12
N GLY A 76 10.68 11.50 6.72
CA GLY A 76 9.52 12.16 6.09
C GLY A 76 8.72 11.22 5.18
N TRP A 77 8.33 11.72 4.02
CA TRP A 77 7.60 10.97 2.98
C TRP A 77 8.38 9.72 2.55
N GLY A 78 7.76 8.54 2.69
CA GLY A 78 8.39 7.23 2.42
C GLY A 78 9.34 6.71 3.51
N MET A 79 9.70 7.53 4.50
CA MET A 79 10.56 7.14 5.63
C MET A 79 10.07 7.75 6.96
N TRP A 80 9.03 7.15 7.51
CA TRP A 80 8.46 7.56 8.80
C TRP A 80 9.27 7.04 10.01
N SER A 81 9.75 5.80 9.92
CA SER A 81 10.34 5.08 11.05
C SER A 81 11.86 4.96 10.95
N LYS A 82 12.52 4.97 12.11
CA LYS A 82 13.92 4.56 12.24
C LYS A 82 14.09 3.12 11.72
N PRO A 83 15.26 2.76 11.16
CA PRO A 83 15.61 1.37 10.89
C PRO A 83 15.34 0.49 12.11
N LYS A 84 14.72 -0.68 11.91
CA LYS A 84 14.68 -1.74 12.92
C LYS A 84 16.13 -2.08 13.29
N GLY A 85 16.55 -1.80 14.53
CA GLY A 85 17.90 -2.08 15.03
C GLY A 85 18.63 -0.90 15.68
N LEU A 86 18.28 0.35 15.35
CA LEU A 86 18.79 1.54 16.05
C LEU A 86 18.03 1.72 17.38
N LYS A 87 18.44 0.92 18.38
CA LYS A 87 18.02 1.04 19.79
C LYS A 87 18.05 2.51 20.20
N LYS A 88 17.06 2.91 21.01
CA LYS A 88 16.72 4.18 21.69
C LYS A 88 17.86 5.14 22.18
N LYS A 89 19.04 5.18 21.58
CA LYS A 89 20.14 6.06 22.01
C LYS A 89 20.10 7.38 21.24
N LYS A 90 19.71 8.41 21.97
CA LYS A 90 19.82 9.86 21.72
C LYS A 90 18.74 10.50 20.81
N PRO A 91 18.00 11.51 21.33
CA PRO A 91 17.12 12.38 20.54
C PRO A 91 17.83 13.16 19.43
N ARG A 92 19.14 13.42 19.61
CA ARG A 92 19.96 14.29 18.76
C ARG A 92 20.44 13.67 17.45
N ALA A 93 20.45 12.33 17.32
CA ALA A 93 20.78 11.63 16.08
C ALA A 93 19.62 11.53 15.06
N ARG A 94 18.50 12.22 15.32
CA ARG A 94 17.29 12.19 14.47
C ARG A 94 17.35 13.19 13.31
N GLY A 95 18.09 14.28 13.46
CA GLY A 95 18.33 15.25 12.38
C GLY A 95 19.53 14.82 11.57
N GLY A 96 19.31 14.13 10.44
CA GLY A 96 20.38 13.71 9.52
C GLY A 96 20.41 12.23 9.16
N LEU A 97 19.56 11.39 9.74
CA LEU A 97 19.46 9.99 9.32
C LEU A 97 18.84 9.91 7.91
N ARG A 98 19.62 9.37 6.96
CA ARG A 98 19.17 9.10 5.59
C ARG A 98 19.26 7.61 5.29
N LEU A 99 18.23 7.04 4.67
CA LEU A 99 18.24 5.65 4.21
C LEU A 99 17.96 5.59 2.71
N ARG A 100 18.64 4.65 2.06
CA ARG A 100 18.30 4.28 0.69
C ARG A 100 17.05 3.39 0.74
N LYS A 101 15.95 3.88 0.15
CA LYS A 101 14.71 3.12 -0.02
C LYS A 101 14.32 3.06 -1.49
N THR A 102 13.72 1.95 -1.88
CA THR A 102 13.13 1.78 -3.21
C THR A 102 11.76 2.46 -3.24
N VAL A 103 11.54 3.26 -4.27
CA VAL A 103 10.27 3.92 -4.57
C VAL A 103 9.93 3.71 -6.04
N ARG A 104 8.63 3.77 -6.36
CA ARG A 104 8.14 3.74 -7.74
C ARG A 104 8.11 5.15 -8.31
N GLY A 105 8.41 5.29 -9.60
CA GLY A 105 8.26 6.56 -10.31
C GLY A 105 6.82 7.04 -10.41
N LYS A 106 6.66 8.29 -10.88
CA LYS A 106 5.38 9.01 -10.98
C LYS A 106 4.48 8.49 -12.09
N THR A 107 5.02 7.84 -13.12
CA THR A 107 4.24 7.40 -14.27
C THR A 107 3.51 6.09 -13.94
N ILE A 108 2.19 6.07 -14.15
CA ILE A 108 1.32 4.93 -13.87
C ILE A 108 1.52 3.87 -14.95
N SER A 109 1.61 2.62 -14.48
CA SER A 109 1.75 1.43 -15.32
C SER A 109 0.94 0.28 -14.74
N GLU A 110 0.87 -0.83 -15.47
CA GLU A 110 0.12 -2.04 -15.11
C GLU A 110 0.52 -2.68 -13.77
N LYS A 111 1.73 -2.39 -13.28
CA LYS A 111 2.21 -2.92 -12.00
C LYS A 111 1.62 -2.17 -10.78
N VAL A 112 0.95 -1.04 -10.98
CA VAL A 112 0.31 -0.32 -9.88
C VAL A 112 -0.95 -1.07 -9.43
N VAL A 113 -1.08 -1.32 -8.12
CA VAL A 113 -2.25 -2.02 -7.55
C VAL A 113 -3.25 -1.03 -6.98
N GLN A 114 -2.78 0.08 -6.41
CA GLN A 114 -3.65 1.08 -5.81
C GLN A 114 -3.26 2.49 -6.22
N LEU A 115 -4.25 3.32 -6.54
CA LEU A 115 -4.11 4.77 -6.70
C LEU A 115 -4.98 5.52 -5.70
N ASN A 116 -4.43 6.61 -5.18
CA ASN A 116 -5.09 7.54 -4.28
C ASN A 116 -5.36 8.85 -5.01
N MET A 117 -6.60 9.28 -5.01
CA MET A 117 -7.06 10.47 -5.70
C MET A 117 -7.80 11.40 -4.76
N LYS A 118 -7.69 12.70 -5.00
CA LYS A 118 -8.40 13.74 -4.27
C LYS A 118 -9.36 14.46 -5.20
N VAL A 119 -10.57 14.75 -4.72
CA VAL A 119 -11.52 15.61 -5.43
C VAL A 119 -11.04 17.06 -5.40
N VAL A 120 -10.81 17.65 -6.57
CA VAL A 120 -10.45 19.07 -6.74
C VAL A 120 -11.69 19.91 -7.01
N LYS A 121 -12.55 19.46 -7.93
CA LYS A 121 -13.85 20.05 -8.21
C LYS A 121 -14.94 19.00 -8.09
N ALA A 122 -15.99 19.34 -7.36
CA ALA A 122 -17.17 18.51 -7.24
C ALA A 122 -18.05 18.67 -8.48
N GLY A 123 -18.52 17.56 -9.03
CA GLY A 123 -19.50 17.53 -10.11
C GLY A 123 -20.94 17.67 -9.62
N ALA A 124 -21.89 17.41 -10.52
CA ALA A 124 -23.31 17.66 -10.29
C ALA A 124 -23.99 16.67 -9.32
N LYS A 125 -23.51 15.42 -9.22
CA LYS A 125 -24.09 14.37 -8.38
C LYS A 125 -23.19 14.06 -7.19
N LYS A 126 -23.72 14.01 -5.97
CA LYS A 126 -22.91 13.72 -4.78
C LYS A 126 -22.33 12.31 -4.84
N LEU A 127 -21.08 12.16 -4.42
CA LEU A 127 -20.39 10.86 -4.36
C LEU A 127 -21.07 9.86 -3.41
N GLU A 128 -21.80 10.35 -2.41
CA GLU A 128 -22.60 9.52 -1.48
C GLU A 128 -23.76 8.80 -2.18
N GLU A 129 -24.37 9.43 -3.19
CA GLU A 129 -25.47 8.85 -3.97
C GLU A 129 -24.96 7.86 -5.02
N ILE A 130 -23.73 8.06 -5.49
CA ILE A 130 -23.05 7.19 -6.46
C ILE A 130 -22.55 5.91 -5.79
N PHE A 131 -22.22 5.97 -4.50
CA PHE A 131 -21.72 4.83 -3.72
C PHE A 131 -22.50 4.60 -2.41
N PRO A 132 -23.82 4.29 -2.49
CA PRO A 132 -24.67 4.15 -1.31
C PRO A 132 -24.23 3.00 -0.40
N ASP A 133 -23.70 1.90 -0.97
CA ASP A 133 -23.26 0.73 -0.21
C ASP A 133 -22.01 0.98 0.65
N GLN A 134 -21.21 1.99 0.30
CA GLN A 134 -20.00 2.35 1.02
C GLN A 134 -20.24 3.41 2.11
N ASN A 135 -21.45 3.98 2.15
CA ASN A 135 -21.86 4.99 3.13
C ASN A 135 -22.47 4.39 4.41
N LYS A 136 -22.74 3.07 4.42
CA LYS A 136 -23.14 2.38 5.66
C LYS A 136 -21.93 2.28 6.59
N PRO A 137 -22.04 2.70 7.87
CA PRO A 137 -20.95 2.56 8.82
C PRO A 137 -20.59 1.08 8.95
N LYS A 138 -19.35 0.73 8.59
CA LYS A 138 -18.80 -0.61 8.82
C LYS A 138 -18.61 -0.79 10.32
N GLU A 139 -19.59 -1.42 10.97
CA GLU A 139 -19.33 -2.15 12.21
C GLU A 139 -18.20 -3.15 11.99
N LYS A 140 -17.40 -3.32 13.04
CA LYS A 140 -16.13 -4.04 13.09
C LYS A 140 -16.25 -5.46 12.51
N ALA A 141 -15.41 -5.77 11.53
CA ALA A 141 -14.95 -7.14 11.29
C ALA A 141 -13.42 -7.15 11.52
N GLU A 142 -13.03 -7.25 12.79
CA GLU A 142 -11.68 -7.67 13.18
C GLU A 142 -11.60 -9.20 13.16
N LYS A 143 -10.58 -9.71 12.44
CA LYS A 143 -9.71 -10.85 12.78
C LYS A 143 -10.26 -12.29 12.67
N GLU A 144 -9.31 -13.17 12.26
CA GLU A 144 -9.33 -14.67 12.26
C GLU A 144 -10.04 -15.30 11.03
N VAL A 145 -9.48 -16.21 10.18
CA VAL A 145 -8.36 -17.18 10.19
C VAL A 145 -7.97 -17.40 8.70
N LYS A 146 -6.70 -17.45 8.26
CA LYS A 146 -5.85 -18.66 8.14
C LYS A 146 -4.35 -18.32 8.27
N HIS A 147 -3.91 -18.09 9.50
CA HIS A 147 -2.71 -18.78 9.98
C HIS A 147 -3.23 -19.99 10.75
N GLU A 148 -3.28 -21.14 10.10
CA GLU A 148 -3.35 -22.47 10.74
C GLU A 148 -3.27 -23.53 9.64
N ASN A 149 -2.07 -24.04 9.44
CA ASN A 149 -1.79 -25.41 9.04
C ASN A 149 -0.40 -25.70 9.61
N ALA A 150 -0.36 -26.01 10.90
CA ALA A 150 0.59 -26.92 11.55
C ALA A 150 0.54 -26.72 13.08
N SER A 151 -0.56 -27.14 13.70
CA SER A 151 -0.55 -27.55 15.11
C SER A 151 -1.74 -28.46 15.39
N THR A 152 -1.72 -29.67 14.81
CA THR A 152 -2.39 -30.79 15.47
C THR A 152 -1.47 -31.22 16.59
N ALA A 153 -1.91 -30.95 17.82
CA ALA A 153 -1.29 -31.39 19.04
C ALA A 153 -1.22 -32.92 19.11
N MET A 154 -0.10 -33.44 19.60
CA MET A 154 -0.11 -34.49 20.62
C MET A 154 1.01 -34.18 21.62
N SER A 155 0.65 -34.26 22.89
CA SER A 155 1.30 -33.67 24.06
C SER A 155 2.27 -34.68 24.72
N PRO A 156 2.79 -34.45 25.94
CA PRO A 156 4.22 -34.43 26.23
C PRO A 156 4.69 -35.69 26.98
N SER A 157 6.02 -35.80 27.11
CA SER A 157 6.77 -36.70 28.00
C SER A 157 6.62 -38.20 27.78
N GLU A 158 7.62 -38.81 27.16
CA GLU A 158 8.31 -40.02 27.64
C GLU A 158 9.46 -40.37 26.68
N PHE A 159 10.53 -40.95 27.23
CA PHE A 159 11.71 -41.48 26.54
C PHE A 159 12.64 -40.43 25.88
N GLY A 160 13.78 -40.06 26.47
CA GLY A 160 14.77 -40.95 27.08
C GLY A 160 15.84 -41.29 26.04
N GLY A 161 17.05 -40.77 26.28
CA GLY A 161 18.28 -41.38 25.77
C GLY A 161 18.70 -41.00 24.35
N MET A 162 19.71 -40.14 24.27
CA MET A 162 20.67 -40.11 23.17
C MET A 162 21.22 -41.54 22.93
N PRO A 163 21.05 -42.17 21.75
CA PRO A 163 21.88 -43.31 21.40
C PRO A 163 23.26 -42.77 20.99
N LYS A 164 24.25 -42.91 21.88
CA LYS A 164 25.66 -42.82 21.50
C LYS A 164 25.91 -43.92 20.48
N GLY A 165 26.29 -43.53 19.26
CA GLY A 165 26.80 -44.45 18.25
C GLY A 165 28.04 -45.15 18.82
N ALA A 166 27.89 -46.43 19.12
CA ALA A 166 28.99 -47.35 19.27
C ALA A 166 29.29 -47.92 17.88
N THR A 167 30.37 -47.45 17.28
CA THR A 167 31.16 -48.24 16.33
C THR A 167 32.61 -48.08 16.73
N GLY A 168 33.04 -48.94 17.66
CA GLY A 168 34.44 -49.28 17.82
C GLY A 168 34.78 -50.32 16.77
N ILE A 169 35.75 -50.01 15.93
CA ILE A 169 36.64 -50.96 15.27
C ILE A 169 38.04 -50.36 15.50
N GLU A 170 38.78 -51.05 16.37
CA GLU A 170 40.21 -50.97 16.72
C GLU A 170 40.81 -49.65 17.26
#